data_AF-A0A7V9B2G5-F1
#
_entry.id   AF-A0A7V9B2G5-F1
#
_cell.length_a   1.000
_cell.length_b   1.000
_cell.length_c   1.000
_cell.angle_alpha   90.00
_cell.angle_beta   90.00
_cell.angle_gamma   90.00
#
_symmetry.space_group_name_H-M   'P 1'
#
loop_
_entity.id
_entity.type
_entity.pdbx_description
1 polymer ?
#
loop_
_entity_poly.entity_id
_entity_poly.type
_entity_poly.pdbx_seq_one_letter_code
_entity_poly.pdbx_strand_id
1 'polypeptide(L)'
;MTVILRVGPCKILTHYQGGVGDGSKQTRSSDQRGANVTKIAMIGAGGVVFPLRLMGDFLSFPELRGATYALMDIDLGRAERTAAAARELAAHHGFPARIEATTDQRAALDGADYVVITFQVGGIEAFRHDVEIPRRYGVDQTVGDTLGPGGV
;
A
#
# COMPACT_ATOMS: atom_id res chain seq x y z
N MET A 1 -4.60 10.69 2.78
CA MET A 1 -3.27 10.85 2.15
C MET A 1 -2.61 9.48 2.06
N THR A 2 -2.16 9.04 0.88
CA THR A 2 -1.47 7.74 0.72
C THR A 2 0.03 7.98 0.68
N VAL A 3 0.76 7.33 1.58
CA VAL A 3 2.23 7.38 1.61
C VAL A 3 2.75 5.98 1.30
N ILE A 4 3.56 5.86 0.25
CA ILE A 4 4.29 4.62 -0.08
C ILE A 4 5.73 4.80 0.38
N LEU A 5 6.14 4.02 1.36
CA LEU A 5 7.50 3.97 1.87
C LEU A 5 8.17 2.71 1.33
N ARG A 6 9.27 2.87 0.58
CA ARG A 6 10.16 1.74 0.26
C ARG A 6 11.02 1.45 1.47
N VAL A 7 10.97 0.23 1.96
CA VAL A 7 11.75 -0.24 3.11
C VAL A 7 12.93 -1.05 2.56
N GLY A 8 14.04 -0.37 2.28
CA GLY A 8 15.28 -1.02 1.81
C GLY A 8 16.03 -0.21 0.73
N PRO A 9 17.27 -0.63 0.37
CA PRO A 9 18.12 0.14 -0.53
C PRO A 9 17.50 0.29 -1.93
N CYS A 10 17.59 1.50 -2.46
CA CYS A 10 17.20 1.87 -3.82
C CYS A 10 18.20 1.25 -4.81
N LYS A 11 17.74 0.36 -5.70
CA LYS A 11 18.46 0.03 -6.94
C LYS A 11 17.54 0.43 -8.09
N ILE A 12 17.95 1.46 -8.83
CA ILE A 12 17.29 1.94 -10.04
C ILE A 12 17.36 0.82 -11.08
N LEU A 13 16.21 0.28 -11.48
CA LEU A 13 16.09 -0.67 -12.58
C LEU A 13 16.09 0.12 -13.90
N THR A 14 17.27 0.43 -14.44
CA THR A 14 17.41 0.87 -15.82
C THR A 14 17.47 -0.35 -16.73
N HIS A 15 16.32 -0.80 -17.23
CA HIS A 15 16.25 -1.61 -18.44
C HIS A 15 15.76 -0.74 -19.60
N TYR A 16 16.70 -0.03 -20.23
CA TYR A 16 16.52 0.53 -21.57
C TYR A 16 17.37 -0.32 -22.52
N GLN A 17 16.73 -1.12 -23.37
CA GLN A 17 17.41 -1.78 -24.49
C GLN A 17 17.39 -0.84 -25.69
N GLY A 18 18.52 -0.21 -25.97
CA GLY A 18 18.81 0.56 -27.16
C GLY A 18 20.33 0.60 -27.36
N GLY A 19 20.81 0.07 -28.47
CA GLY A 19 22.21 -0.34 -28.64
C GLY A 19 23.22 0.74 -29.07
N VAL A 20 24.46 0.26 -29.07
CA VAL A 20 25.72 0.74 -29.70
C VAL A 20 26.64 1.60 -28.82
N GLY A 21 27.78 1.00 -28.43
CA GLY A 21 28.97 1.70 -27.94
C GLY A 21 29.85 0.87 -27.01
N ASP A 22 31.02 0.48 -27.53
CA ASP A 22 32.19 -0.16 -26.89
C ASP A 22 32.62 0.48 -25.55
N GLY A 23 33.05 -0.35 -24.60
CA GLY A 23 33.60 0.09 -23.32
C GLY A 23 33.48 -0.95 -22.20
N SER A 24 34.57 -1.66 -21.95
CA SER A 24 34.76 -2.59 -20.84
C SER A 24 34.34 -2.00 -19.49
N LYS A 25 33.24 -2.50 -18.92
CA LYS A 25 32.94 -2.37 -17.49
C LYS A 25 32.58 -3.74 -16.93
N GLN A 26 33.45 -4.21 -16.04
CA GLN A 26 33.27 -5.42 -15.25
C GLN A 26 31.90 -5.42 -14.57
N THR A 27 31.03 -6.31 -15.04
CA THR A 27 29.77 -6.64 -14.39
C THR A 27 30.10 -7.32 -13.06
N ARG A 28 30.18 -6.54 -11.97
CA ARG A 28 30.22 -7.13 -10.62
C ARG A 28 28.87 -7.79 -10.38
N SER A 29 28.85 -9.13 -10.53
CA SER A 29 27.74 -9.98 -10.11
C SER A 29 27.45 -9.73 -8.64
N SER A 30 26.33 -9.08 -8.36
CA SER A 30 25.82 -8.93 -6.99
C SER A 30 24.31 -9.08 -6.99
N ASP A 31 23.88 -10.30 -7.31
CA ASP A 31 22.59 -10.79 -6.83
C ASP A 31 22.76 -12.21 -6.29
N GLN A 32 22.99 -12.29 -4.98
CA GLN A 32 22.83 -13.51 -4.18
C GLN A 32 21.77 -13.28 -3.10
N ARG A 33 20.66 -12.61 -3.42
CA ARG A 33 19.41 -12.93 -2.72
C ARG A 33 18.72 -13.99 -3.54
N GLY A 34 18.70 -15.23 -3.04
CA GLY A 34 17.79 -16.25 -3.58
C GLY A 34 16.38 -15.64 -3.68
N ALA A 35 15.66 -16.01 -4.75
CA ALA A 35 14.36 -15.46 -5.15
C ALA A 35 13.43 -15.17 -3.96
N ASN A 36 13.50 -13.96 -3.40
CA ASN A 36 12.65 -13.57 -2.29
C ASN A 36 11.44 -12.86 -2.88
N VAL A 37 10.25 -13.37 -2.55
CA VAL A 37 8.98 -12.84 -3.05
C VAL A 37 8.75 -11.45 -2.45
N THR A 38 8.50 -10.44 -3.29
CA THR A 38 8.19 -9.07 -2.83
C THR A 38 7.04 -9.07 -1.84
N LYS A 39 7.20 -8.41 -0.68
CA LYS A 39 6.12 -8.22 0.30
C LYS A 39 5.70 -6.75 0.39
N ILE A 40 4.41 -6.48 0.22
CA ILE A 40 3.78 -5.17 0.35
C ILE A 40 2.85 -5.18 1.55
N ALA A 41 3.12 -4.34 2.55
CA ALA A 41 2.24 -4.13 3.69
C ALA A 41 1.29 -2.96 3.42
N MET A 42 0.00 -3.14 3.65
CA MET A 42 -1.03 -2.11 3.54
C MET A 42 -1.62 -1.85 4.94
N ILE A 43 -1.25 -0.73 5.57
CA ILE A 43 -1.67 -0.37 6.92
C ILE A 43 -2.89 0.55 6.83
N GLY A 44 -4.02 0.12 7.40
CA GLY A 44 -5.32 0.76 7.18
C GLY A 44 -6.09 0.17 6.00
N ALA A 45 -5.93 -1.12 5.74
CA ALA A 45 -6.57 -1.83 4.63
C ALA A 45 -8.09 -2.00 4.81
N GLY A 46 -8.68 -1.55 5.93
CA GLY A 46 -10.10 -1.66 6.21
C GLY A 46 -11.00 -0.66 5.46
N GLY A 47 -10.43 0.31 4.77
CA GLY A 47 -11.17 1.29 3.94
C GLY A 47 -11.77 0.74 2.64
N VAL A 48 -11.66 -0.58 2.38
CA VAL A 48 -12.17 -1.38 1.24
C VAL A 48 -11.94 -0.78 -0.14
N VAL A 49 -12.63 0.30 -0.50
CA VAL A 49 -12.61 0.92 -1.84
C VAL A 49 -11.19 1.31 -2.26
N PHE A 50 -10.49 2.08 -1.43
CA PHE A 50 -9.14 2.55 -1.79
C PHE A 50 -8.12 1.41 -1.78
N PRO A 51 -8.01 0.58 -0.72
CA PRO A 51 -7.13 -0.59 -0.72
C PRO A 51 -7.37 -1.55 -1.90
N LEU A 52 -8.62 -1.85 -2.24
CA LEU A 52 -8.95 -2.76 -3.35
C LEU A 52 -8.60 -2.17 -4.73
N ARG A 53 -8.81 -0.88 -4.94
CA ARG A 53 -8.36 -0.20 -6.17
C ARG A 53 -6.85 -0.30 -6.32
N LEU A 54 -6.12 -0.04 -5.23
CA LEU A 54 -4.67 -0.11 -5.24
C LEU A 54 -4.17 -1.55 -5.45
N MET A 55 -4.88 -2.56 -4.94
CA MET A 55 -4.64 -3.96 -5.28
C MET A 55 -4.79 -4.21 -6.79
N GLY A 56 -5.83 -3.67 -7.43
CA GLY A 56 -5.99 -3.74 -8.88
C GLY A 56 -4.81 -3.11 -9.63
N ASP A 57 -4.37 -1.93 -9.20
CA ASP A 57 -3.19 -1.27 -9.78
C ASP A 57 -1.94 -2.14 -9.63
N PHE A 58 -1.68 -2.70 -8.44
CA PHE A 58 -0.54 -3.58 -8.21
C PHE A 58 -0.58 -4.83 -9.10
N LEU A 59 -1.72 -5.51 -9.17
CA LEU A 59 -1.90 -6.72 -9.97
C LEU A 59 -1.82 -6.45 -11.49
N SER A 60 -1.99 -5.20 -11.92
CA SER A 60 -1.81 -4.82 -13.32
C SER A 60 -0.35 -4.97 -13.78
N PHE A 61 0.62 -4.79 -12.87
CA PHE A 61 2.06 -4.91 -13.15
C PHE A 61 2.52 -6.38 -13.05
N PRO A 62 3.08 -6.97 -14.13
CA PRO A 62 3.56 -8.36 -14.12
C PRO A 62 4.50 -8.70 -12.96
N GLU A 63 5.37 -7.76 -12.58
CA GLU A 63 6.38 -7.90 -11.53
C GLU A 63 5.78 -8.03 -10.13
N LEU A 64 4.52 -7.61 -9.95
CA LEU A 64 3.84 -7.61 -8.64
C LEU A 64 2.73 -8.66 -8.54
N ARG A 65 2.37 -9.36 -9.63
CA ARG A 65 1.30 -10.39 -9.61
C ARG A 65 1.57 -11.56 -8.68
N GLY A 66 2.84 -11.85 -8.39
CA GLY A 66 3.25 -12.91 -7.46
C GLY A 66 3.66 -12.41 -6.08
N ALA A 67 3.46 -11.13 -5.77
CA ALA A 67 3.84 -10.56 -4.47
C ALA A 67 2.97 -11.11 -3.33
N THR A 68 3.49 -10.97 -2.10
CA THR A 68 2.71 -11.12 -0.88
C THR A 68 2.15 -9.77 -0.45
N TYR A 69 0.85 -9.71 -0.18
CA TYR A 69 0.13 -8.52 0.26
C TYR A 69 -0.38 -8.75 1.68
N ALA A 70 0.15 -8.00 2.64
CA ALA A 70 -0.28 -8.03 4.03
C ALA A 70 -1.23 -6.86 4.30
N LEU A 71 -2.54 -7.15 4.37
CA LEU A 71 -3.61 -6.18 4.59
C LEU A 71 -3.87 -6.07 6.09
N MET A 72 -3.41 -4.98 6.69
CA MET A 72 -3.53 -4.74 8.11
C MET A 72 -4.58 -3.68 8.40
N ASP A 73 -5.45 -3.96 9.37
CA ASP A 73 -6.34 -2.99 9.98
C ASP A 73 -6.55 -3.33 11.46
N ILE A 74 -6.93 -2.36 12.28
CA ILE A 74 -7.25 -2.61 13.70
C ILE A 74 -8.52 -3.45 13.86
N ASP A 75 -9.39 -3.45 12.85
CA ASP A 75 -10.59 -4.27 12.76
C ASP A 75 -10.36 -5.41 11.75
N LEU A 76 -10.20 -6.63 12.25
CA LEU A 76 -9.96 -7.82 11.42
C LEU A 76 -11.07 -8.03 10.39
N GLY A 77 -12.33 -7.76 10.76
CA GLY A 77 -13.47 -7.92 9.86
C GLY A 77 -13.38 -6.96 8.68
N ARG A 78 -12.90 -5.73 8.89
CA ARG A 78 -12.62 -4.78 7.80
C ARG A 78 -11.48 -5.26 6.90
N ALA A 79 -10.36 -5.68 7.50
CA ALA A 79 -9.21 -6.18 6.75
C ALA A 79 -9.57 -7.41 5.90
N GLU A 80 -10.30 -8.37 6.46
CA GLU A 80 -10.72 -9.59 5.74
C GLU A 80 -11.71 -9.32 4.62
N ARG A 81 -12.61 -8.34 4.76
CA ARG A 81 -13.49 -7.94 3.64
C ARG A 81 -12.68 -7.47 2.44
N THR A 82 -11.67 -6.63 2.67
CA THR A 82 -10.76 -6.19 1.61
C THR A 82 -9.93 -7.35 1.06
N ALA A 83 -9.40 -8.22 1.93
CA ALA A 83 -8.59 -9.36 1.52
C ALA A 83 -9.38 -10.37 0.70
N ALA A 84 -10.63 -10.66 1.06
CA ALA A 84 -11.52 -11.53 0.30
C ALA A 84 -11.75 -10.98 -1.12
N ALA A 85 -12.10 -9.69 -1.25
CA ALA A 85 -12.29 -9.06 -2.56
C ALA A 85 -10.99 -9.05 -3.40
N ALA A 86 -9.83 -8.83 -2.77
CA ALA A 86 -8.55 -8.87 -3.46
C ALA A 86 -8.17 -10.29 -3.90
N ARG A 87 -8.47 -11.32 -3.09
CA ARG A 87 -8.29 -12.73 -3.46
C ARG A 87 -9.18 -13.11 -4.65
N GLU A 88 -10.43 -12.67 -4.65
CA GLU A 88 -11.35 -12.87 -5.77
C GLU A 88 -10.83 -12.22 -7.06
N LEU A 89 -10.34 -10.98 -6.96
CA LEU A 89 -9.73 -10.28 -8.08
C LEU A 89 -8.50 -11.03 -8.65
N ALA A 90 -7.60 -11.47 -7.77
CA ALA A 90 -6.43 -12.24 -8.19
C ALA A 90 -6.82 -13.58 -8.83
N ALA A 91 -7.77 -14.30 -8.21
CA ALA A 91 -8.26 -15.58 -8.72
C ALA A 91 -8.95 -15.44 -10.07
N HIS A 92 -9.75 -14.39 -10.27
CA HIS A 92 -10.43 -14.10 -11.54
C HIS A 92 -9.44 -14.00 -12.72
N HIS A 93 -8.25 -13.44 -12.48
CA HIS A 93 -7.20 -13.30 -13.48
C HIS A 93 -6.12 -14.42 -13.43
N GLY A 94 -6.25 -15.39 -12.52
CA GLY A 94 -5.27 -16.46 -12.35
C GLY A 94 -3.90 -15.99 -11.84
N PHE A 95 -3.85 -14.89 -11.09
CA PHE A 95 -2.60 -14.34 -10.57
C PHE A 95 -2.18 -15.04 -9.26
N PRO A 96 -0.89 -15.38 -9.08
CA PRO A 96 -0.41 -16.15 -7.93
C PRO A 96 -0.18 -15.29 -6.67
N ALA A 97 -0.93 -14.20 -6.50
CA ALA A 97 -0.76 -13.27 -5.39
C ALA A 97 -1.11 -13.94 -4.05
N ARG A 98 -0.24 -13.78 -3.06
CA ARG A 98 -0.52 -14.24 -1.68
C ARG A 98 -1.10 -13.09 -0.88
N ILE A 99 -2.34 -13.21 -0.41
CA ILE A 99 -3.06 -12.12 0.27
C ILE A 99 -3.45 -12.54 1.68
N GLU A 100 -2.93 -11.82 2.67
CA GLU A 100 -3.08 -12.09 4.09
C GLU A 100 -3.77 -10.91 4.77
N ALA A 101 -4.64 -11.16 5.75
CA ALA A 101 -5.20 -10.12 6.60
C ALA A 101 -4.69 -10.29 8.04
N THR A 102 -4.50 -9.20 8.75
CA THR A 102 -4.02 -9.24 10.14
C THR A 102 -4.43 -7.99 10.92
N THR A 103 -4.52 -8.11 12.24
CA THR A 103 -4.58 -6.97 13.18
C THR A 103 -3.22 -6.63 13.77
N ASP A 104 -2.23 -7.50 13.60
CA ASP A 104 -0.88 -7.30 14.11
C ASP A 104 -0.06 -6.47 13.11
N GLN A 105 0.18 -5.21 13.47
CA GLN A 105 1.01 -4.30 12.70
C GLN A 105 2.45 -4.81 12.53
N ARG A 106 3.03 -5.45 13.56
CA ARG A 106 4.41 -5.95 13.50
C ARG A 106 4.52 -7.10 12.51
N ALA A 107 3.56 -8.02 12.53
CA ALA A 107 3.49 -9.12 11.57
C ALA A 107 3.31 -8.63 10.12
N ALA A 108 2.52 -7.57 9.91
CA ALA A 108 2.36 -6.96 8.59
C ALA A 108 3.67 -6.34 8.07
N LEU A 109 4.40 -5.64 8.94
CA LEU A 109 5.64 -4.95 8.60
C LEU A 109 6.86 -5.87 8.50
N ASP A 110 6.83 -7.03 9.15
CA ASP A 110 7.97 -7.97 9.16
C ASP A 110 8.34 -8.42 7.74
N GLY A 111 9.57 -8.10 7.31
CA GLY A 111 10.06 -8.41 5.97
C GLY A 111 9.34 -7.68 4.81
N ALA A 112 8.57 -6.61 5.07
CA ALA A 112 7.95 -5.83 4.02
C ALA A 112 8.99 -5.01 3.22
N ASP A 113 8.95 -5.09 1.90
CA ASP A 113 9.77 -4.25 1.00
C ASP A 113 9.13 -2.87 0.78
N TYR A 114 7.80 -2.82 0.85
CA TYR A 114 7.01 -1.60 0.70
C TYR A 114 5.91 -1.53 1.75
N VAL A 115 5.67 -0.32 2.25
CA VAL A 115 4.57 -0.02 3.17
C VAL A 115 3.69 1.06 2.56
N VAL A 116 2.40 0.76 2.46
CA VAL A 116 1.37 1.71 2.03
C VAL A 116 0.52 2.04 3.25
N ILE A 117 0.43 3.32 3.58
CA ILE A 117 -0.40 3.79 4.69
C ILE A 117 -1.69 4.40 4.14
N THR A 118 -2.83 3.90 4.60
CA THR A 118 -4.17 4.26 4.11
C THR A 118 -5.22 4.40 5.22
N PHE A 119 -4.83 4.51 6.50
CA PHE A 119 -5.78 4.71 7.59
C PHE A 119 -6.17 6.19 7.79
N GLN A 120 -7.38 6.39 8.31
CA GLN A 120 -7.81 7.64 8.96
C GLN A 120 -7.96 7.35 10.45
N VAL A 121 -7.18 8.04 11.29
CA VAL A 121 -7.24 7.85 12.75
C VAL A 121 -8.58 8.39 13.26
N GLY A 122 -9.25 7.63 14.14
CA GLY A 122 -10.53 8.01 14.73
C GLY A 122 -11.76 7.86 13.82
N GLY A 123 -11.56 7.64 12.52
CA GLY A 123 -12.64 7.37 11.56
C GLY A 123 -13.71 8.47 11.51
N ILE A 124 -14.95 8.08 11.22
CA ILE A 124 -16.08 9.00 11.02
C ILE A 124 -16.35 9.85 12.27
N GLU A 125 -16.16 9.29 13.47
CA GLU A 125 -16.41 10.05 14.71
C GLU A 125 -15.41 11.19 14.91
N ALA A 126 -14.12 10.96 14.60
CA ALA A 126 -13.15 12.05 14.61
C ALA A 126 -13.43 13.06 13.48
N PHE A 127 -13.68 12.56 12.26
CA PHE A 127 -14.00 13.41 11.11
C PHE A 127 -15.20 14.34 11.37
N ARG A 128 -16.20 13.87 12.13
CA ARG A 128 -17.34 14.69 12.54
C ARG A 128 -16.90 15.90 13.34
N HIS A 129 -15.94 15.75 14.25
CA HIS A 129 -15.40 16.87 15.03
C HIS A 129 -14.61 17.85 14.16
N ASP A 130 -13.85 17.33 13.19
CA ASP A 130 -13.06 18.14 12.24
C ASP A 130 -13.96 19.08 11.41
N VAL A 131 -15.24 18.71 11.21
CA VAL A 131 -16.24 19.53 10.50
C VAL A 131 -17.10 20.35 11.46
N GLU A 132 -17.67 19.73 12.49
CA GLU A 132 -18.70 20.37 13.32
C GLU A 132 -18.13 21.43 14.27
N ILE A 133 -16.91 21.25 14.78
CA ILE A 133 -16.33 22.23 15.72
C ILE A 133 -16.05 23.55 14.99
N PRO A 134 -15.31 23.59 13.87
CA PRO A 134 -15.04 24.84 13.16
C PRO A 134 -16.32 25.52 12.66
N ARG A 135 -17.33 24.74 12.27
CA ARG A 135 -18.62 25.25 11.83
C ARG A 135 -19.36 26.04 12.91
N ARG A 136 -19.24 25.65 14.20
CA ARG A 136 -19.80 26.43 15.33
C ARG A 136 -19.17 27.81 15.48
N TYR A 137 -17.97 28.00 14.94
CA TYR A 137 -17.23 29.27 14.94
C TYR A 137 -17.29 30.01 13.59
N GLY A 138 -18.22 29.62 12.70
CA GLY A 138 -18.43 30.29 11.42
C GLY A 138 -17.48 29.86 10.30
N VAL A 139 -16.71 28.78 10.49
CA VAL A 139 -15.81 28.22 9.47
C VAL A 139 -16.43 26.93 8.92
N ASP A 140 -17.07 27.01 7.76
CA ASP A 140 -17.62 25.84 7.06
C ASP A 140 -16.56 25.27 6.11
N GLN A 141 -16.21 23.99 6.30
CA GLN A 141 -15.09 23.34 5.63
C GLN A 141 -15.58 22.17 4.77
N THR A 142 -15.13 22.10 3.52
CA THR A 142 -15.49 21.01 2.61
C THR A 142 -14.85 19.68 2.99
N VAL A 143 -13.59 19.70 3.47
CA VAL A 143 -12.82 18.51 3.88
C VAL A 143 -12.16 18.80 5.22
N GLY A 144 -12.83 18.38 6.29
CA GLY A 144 -12.45 18.71 7.67
C GLY A 144 -11.07 18.20 8.07
N ASP A 145 -10.70 16.98 7.67
CA ASP A 145 -9.48 16.29 8.12
C ASP A 145 -8.19 16.69 7.36
N THR A 146 -8.27 17.65 6.44
CA THR A 146 -7.16 18.01 5.56
C THR A 146 -6.83 19.50 5.57
N LEU A 147 -7.84 20.37 5.74
CA LEU A 147 -7.69 21.81 5.61
C LEU A 147 -8.31 22.53 6.82
N GLY A 148 -7.84 23.75 7.06
CA GLY A 148 -8.32 24.65 8.11
C GLY A 148 -8.26 24.04 9.52
N PRO A 149 -9.05 24.54 10.48
CA PRO A 149 -8.94 24.12 11.87
C PRO A 149 -9.27 22.65 12.16
N GLY A 150 -9.91 21.94 11.23
CA GLY A 150 -10.16 20.50 11.40
C GLY A 150 -8.98 19.63 11.01
N GLY A 151 -8.11 20.13 10.11
CA GLY A 151 -6.97 19.38 9.58
C GLY A 151 -5.69 19.53 10.41
N VAL A 152 -5.75 20.30 11.50
CA VAL A 152 -4.65 20.55 12.47
C VAL A 152 -4.97 19.82 13.77
#